data_AF-A0A0L6JN49-F1
#
_entry.id   AF-A0A0L6JN49-F1
#
_cell.length_a   1.000
_cell.length_b   1.000
_cell.length_c   1.000
_cell.angle_alpha   90.00
_cell.angle_beta   90.00
_cell.angle_gamma   90.00
#
_symmetry.space_group_name_H-M   'P 1'
#
loop_
_entity.id
_entity.type
_entity.pdbx_description
1 polymer ?
#
loop_
_entity_poly.entity_id
_entity_poly.type
_entity_poly.pdbx_seq_one_letter_code
_entity_poly.pdbx_strand_id
1 'polypeptide(L)'
;MKKYILVLITLSSIMLALSITKAAYALDALDDSNAALPQLTISKTEWDTSWDNNNFEMFYLHVTGNTDSNTISVQIGDQKFNLSVNDSKQFDYKLTLNAPNLFSPGPEFFSVTLTAADPNNPSLKTSITLDSPPMYSTLQYYQGKLTKADWSSCVKDNKYGVVYLHIAGQYSDIKPDLKIDKITVSTYGDGAYNEQELKRDENNNFDQTTSTQFTYAPNDRPFTASTELNLYMGPLKIKYRLNSDQLKYNPLSGTNKIIGYISTNSNPTKDYPASTLWDYNVDLVGLDNITTTNMDGSFIFEKVPNGIYTLKISGNTSLAKIIPNVVINDGDVHVSTSDSPIVVYQGDINGDNVINMQDVVQIGKIFNSKNGDKTYNIQYDPNSDGVINMVDVFVLAKILIW
;
A
#
# COMPACT_ATOMS: atom_id res chain seq x y z
N MET A 1 -54.39 1.40 -26.32
CA MET A 1 -53.88 0.25 -25.56
C MET A 1 -52.38 0.48 -25.36
N LYS A 2 -51.92 0.92 -24.18
CA LYS A 2 -50.49 1.23 -23.94
C LYS A 2 -49.70 -0.08 -23.93
N LYS A 3 -48.82 -0.29 -24.90
CA LYS A 3 -47.91 -1.44 -24.93
C LYS A 3 -46.70 -1.12 -24.05
N TYR A 4 -46.41 -1.99 -23.07
CA TYR A 4 -45.18 -1.94 -22.30
C TYR A 4 -44.23 -3.01 -22.85
N ILE A 5 -43.02 -2.61 -23.23
CA ILE A 5 -41.95 -3.53 -23.63
C ILE A 5 -41.15 -3.86 -22.36
N LEU A 6 -41.11 -5.14 -22.00
CA LEU A 6 -40.31 -5.68 -20.92
C LEU A 6 -38.89 -5.93 -21.44
N VAL A 7 -37.88 -5.26 -20.89
CA VAL A 7 -36.46 -5.50 -21.23
C VAL A 7 -35.85 -6.39 -20.14
N LEU A 8 -35.40 -7.58 -20.53
CA LEU A 8 -34.69 -8.52 -19.66
C LEU A 8 -33.20 -8.16 -19.63
N ILE A 9 -32.64 -7.93 -18.43
CA ILE A 9 -31.20 -7.74 -18.23
C ILE A 9 -30.63 -9.03 -17.61
N THR A 10 -29.79 -9.76 -18.34
CA THR A 10 -29.08 -10.92 -17.81
C THR A 10 -27.77 -10.47 -17.17
N LEU A 11 -27.70 -10.52 -15.84
CA LEU A 11 -26.47 -10.29 -15.07
C LEU A 11 -25.66 -11.59 -14.99
N SER A 12 -24.52 -11.65 -15.67
CA SER A 12 -23.51 -12.69 -15.44
C SER A 12 -22.41 -12.18 -14.52
N SER A 13 -22.43 -12.68 -13.28
CA SER A 13 -21.33 -12.87 -12.31
C SER A 13 -20.16 -11.86 -12.24
N ILE A 14 -20.17 -11.08 -11.14
CA ILE A 14 -19.02 -10.60 -10.33
C ILE A 14 -18.07 -9.57 -10.97
N MET A 15 -18.49 -8.30 -10.91
CA MET A 15 -17.78 -7.17 -10.29
C MET A 15 -18.74 -5.97 -10.36
N LEU A 16 -19.47 -5.73 -9.27
CA LEU A 16 -20.58 -4.77 -9.22
C LEU A 16 -20.11 -3.47 -8.58
N ALA A 17 -20.09 -2.39 -9.36
CA ALA A 17 -20.41 -1.05 -8.88
C ALA A 17 -20.94 -0.18 -10.05
N LEU A 18 -22.17 -0.44 -10.47
CA LEU A 18 -23.03 0.62 -11.01
C LEU A 18 -24.41 0.53 -10.36
N SER A 19 -24.81 1.61 -9.69
CA SER A 19 -26.23 1.93 -9.57
C SER A 19 -26.68 2.46 -10.94
N ILE A 20 -27.30 1.60 -11.75
CA ILE A 20 -28.09 2.06 -12.90
C ILE A 20 -29.38 2.64 -12.31
N THR A 21 -29.42 3.95 -12.07
CA THR A 21 -30.53 4.53 -11.29
C THR A 21 -31.77 4.86 -12.11
N LYS A 22 -31.71 4.94 -13.46
CA LYS A 22 -32.91 5.12 -14.31
C LYS A 22 -32.62 4.93 -15.81
N ALA A 23 -33.28 3.97 -16.44
CA ALA A 23 -33.59 4.06 -17.87
C ALA A 23 -34.80 4.99 -18.02
N ALA A 24 -34.58 6.24 -18.43
CA ALA A 24 -35.67 7.17 -18.74
C ALA A 24 -35.96 7.10 -20.25
N TYR A 25 -37.12 6.56 -20.60
CA TYR A 25 -37.65 6.66 -21.97
C TYR A 25 -38.28 8.05 -22.11
N ALA A 26 -37.61 8.96 -22.83
CA ALA A 26 -38.25 10.19 -23.30
C ALA A 26 -39.20 9.81 -24.45
N LEU A 27 -40.50 9.75 -24.16
CA LEU A 27 -41.55 9.46 -25.13
C LEU A 27 -42.05 10.79 -25.74
N ASP A 28 -41.18 11.51 -26.44
CA ASP A 28 -41.62 12.70 -27.18
C ASP A 28 -42.18 12.26 -28.54
N ALA A 29 -43.52 12.30 -28.63
CA ALA A 29 -44.33 12.16 -29.84
C ALA A 29 -44.16 10.85 -30.63
N LEU A 30 -44.77 9.76 -30.14
CA LEU A 30 -45.26 8.71 -31.04
C LEU A 30 -46.50 9.25 -31.77
N ASP A 31 -46.27 9.86 -32.93
CA ASP A 31 -47.29 9.85 -33.98
C ASP A 31 -47.43 8.39 -34.46
N ASP A 32 -48.64 7.97 -34.83
CA ASP A 32 -49.22 6.61 -34.96
C ASP A 32 -48.46 5.56 -35.82
N SER A 33 -47.20 5.80 -36.16
CA SER A 33 -46.30 4.85 -36.81
C SER A 33 -45.86 3.74 -35.84
N ASN A 34 -46.05 2.47 -36.23
CA ASN A 34 -45.50 1.28 -35.54
C ASN A 34 -43.96 1.19 -35.61
N ALA A 35 -43.25 2.32 -35.67
CA ALA A 35 -41.79 2.34 -35.78
C ALA A 35 -41.14 1.88 -34.46
N ALA A 36 -40.25 0.90 -34.55
CA ALA A 36 -39.52 0.39 -33.39
C ALA A 36 -38.47 1.41 -32.93
N LEU A 37 -38.36 1.63 -31.62
CA LEU A 37 -37.29 2.45 -31.05
C LEU A 37 -35.93 1.74 -31.25
N PRO A 38 -34.84 2.50 -31.48
CA PRO A 38 -33.51 1.92 -31.59
C PRO A 38 -33.13 1.22 -30.28
N GLN A 39 -32.63 -0.02 -30.36
CA GLN A 39 -32.08 -0.71 -29.19
C GLN A 39 -30.74 -0.08 -28.82
N LEU A 40 -30.50 0.12 -27.52
CA LEU A 40 -29.22 0.55 -26.97
C LEU A 40 -28.98 -0.26 -25.70
N THR A 41 -27.85 -0.97 -25.65
CA THR A 41 -27.45 -1.79 -24.50
C THR A 41 -26.02 -1.43 -24.10
N ILE A 42 -25.77 -1.36 -22.80
CA ILE A 42 -24.45 -1.10 -22.23
C ILE A 42 -23.99 -2.39 -21.56
N SER A 43 -22.87 -2.93 -21.99
CA SER A 43 -22.29 -4.15 -21.44
C SER A 43 -21.24 -3.87 -20.38
N LYS A 44 -20.54 -2.72 -20.44
CA LYS A 44 -19.52 -2.34 -19.48
C LYS A 44 -19.43 -0.83 -19.31
N THR A 45 -19.10 -0.39 -18.10
CA THR A 45 -18.77 1.00 -17.80
C THR A 45 -17.63 1.05 -16.79
N GLU A 46 -16.56 1.77 -17.10
CA GLU A 46 -15.43 1.99 -16.18
C GLU A 46 -15.15 3.49 -16.07
N TRP A 47 -14.95 3.95 -14.84
CA TRP A 47 -14.64 5.33 -14.50
C TRP A 47 -13.20 5.38 -14.00
N ASP A 48 -12.37 6.26 -14.56
CA ASP A 48 -10.97 6.47 -14.15
C ASP A 48 -10.65 7.97 -14.06
N THR A 49 -9.72 8.34 -13.19
CA THR A 49 -9.33 9.73 -12.94
C THR A 49 -7.81 9.85 -12.93
N SER A 50 -7.27 10.89 -13.56
CA SER A 50 -5.84 11.20 -13.54
C SER A 50 -5.54 12.52 -12.82
N TRP A 51 -4.47 12.51 -12.03
CA TRP A 51 -3.96 13.64 -11.27
C TRP A 51 -2.49 13.87 -11.63
N ASP A 52 -2.10 15.11 -11.91
CA ASP A 52 -0.71 15.54 -11.98
C ASP A 52 -0.50 16.77 -11.09
N ASN A 53 0.59 16.79 -10.33
CA ASN A 53 1.02 17.93 -9.51
C ASN A 53 -0.11 18.61 -8.69
N ASN A 54 -0.92 17.81 -7.97
CA ASN A 54 -2.06 18.26 -7.15
C ASN A 54 -3.23 18.89 -7.91
N ASN A 55 -3.27 18.81 -9.24
CA ASN A 55 -4.40 19.27 -10.04
C ASN A 55 -5.17 18.09 -10.62
N PHE A 56 -6.50 18.13 -10.53
CA PHE A 56 -7.35 17.20 -11.25
C PHE A 56 -7.28 17.54 -12.74
N GLU A 57 -6.68 16.65 -13.54
CA GLU A 57 -6.46 16.93 -14.95
C GLU A 57 -7.58 16.38 -15.82
N MET A 58 -7.92 15.10 -15.63
CA MET A 58 -8.70 14.35 -16.61
C MET A 58 -9.59 13.31 -15.97
N PHE A 59 -10.81 13.23 -16.50
CA PHE A 59 -11.74 12.14 -16.25
C PHE A 59 -11.83 11.24 -17.48
N TYR A 60 -11.82 9.92 -17.26
CA TYR A 60 -12.01 8.93 -18.31
C TYR A 60 -13.25 8.07 -18.05
N LEU A 61 -14.12 7.99 -19.06
CA LEU A 61 -15.21 7.03 -19.10
C LEU A 61 -14.95 6.04 -20.22
N HIS A 62 -14.85 4.77 -19.88
CA HIS A 62 -14.86 3.68 -20.85
C HIS A 62 -16.25 3.07 -20.88
N VAL A 63 -16.94 3.17 -22.02
CA VAL A 63 -18.24 2.51 -22.23
C VAL A 63 -18.15 1.55 -23.40
N THR A 64 -18.67 0.34 -23.19
CA THR A 64 -18.88 -0.62 -24.28
C THR A 64 -20.34 -1.08 -24.32
N GLY A 65 -20.82 -1.41 -25.51
CA GLY A 65 -22.20 -1.82 -25.71
C GLY A 65 -22.58 -2.10 -27.15
N ASN A 66 -23.88 -2.27 -27.39
CA ASN A 66 -24.45 -2.48 -28.73
C ASN A 66 -25.61 -1.51 -28.99
N THR A 67 -25.78 -1.10 -30.23
CA THR A 67 -26.91 -0.27 -30.68
C THR A 67 -27.30 -0.58 -32.11
N ASP A 68 -28.59 -0.56 -32.42
CA ASP A 68 -29.05 -0.73 -33.80
C ASP A 68 -28.84 0.55 -34.64
N SER A 69 -28.53 1.67 -33.99
CA SER A 69 -28.22 2.93 -34.66
C SER A 69 -26.84 2.92 -35.32
N ASN A 70 -26.65 3.79 -36.31
CA ASN A 70 -25.33 4.05 -36.91
C ASN A 70 -24.52 5.08 -36.12
N THR A 71 -25.17 5.82 -35.22
CA THR A 71 -24.54 6.87 -34.41
C THR A 71 -25.04 6.83 -32.98
N ILE A 72 -24.16 7.16 -32.05
CA ILE A 72 -24.50 7.41 -30.66
C ILE A 72 -24.07 8.84 -30.36
N SER A 73 -24.94 9.66 -29.81
CA SER A 73 -24.50 10.94 -29.24
C SER A 73 -24.30 10.80 -27.74
N VAL A 74 -23.16 11.28 -27.24
CA VAL A 74 -22.86 11.37 -25.81
C VAL A 74 -23.03 12.82 -25.39
N GLN A 75 -23.82 13.06 -24.36
CA GLN A 75 -23.98 14.38 -23.76
C GLN A 75 -23.49 14.38 -22.31
N ILE A 76 -22.70 15.40 -21.95
CA ILE A 76 -22.15 15.60 -20.61
C ILE A 76 -22.23 17.10 -20.29
N GLY A 77 -23.13 17.45 -19.37
CA GLY A 77 -23.52 18.86 -19.19
C GLY A 77 -24.01 19.48 -20.51
N ASP A 78 -23.39 20.59 -20.90
CA ASP A 78 -23.68 21.30 -22.16
C ASP A 78 -22.89 20.77 -23.36
N GLN A 79 -21.94 19.86 -23.15
CA GLN A 79 -21.11 19.31 -24.22
C GLN A 79 -21.78 18.08 -24.85
N LYS A 80 -21.75 18.01 -26.18
CA LYS A 80 -22.31 16.91 -26.95
C LYS A 80 -21.32 16.40 -27.99
N PHE A 81 -21.11 15.10 -28.02
CA PHE A 81 -20.19 14.39 -28.90
C PHE A 81 -20.99 13.38 -29.71
N ASN A 82 -20.61 13.15 -30.98
CA ASN A 82 -21.16 12.07 -31.79
C ASN A 82 -20.09 10.99 -31.96
N LEU A 83 -20.49 9.74 -31.75
CA LEU A 83 -19.68 8.55 -31.84
C LEU A 83 -20.18 7.70 -33.00
N SER A 84 -19.27 7.23 -33.83
CA SER A 84 -19.57 6.28 -34.91
C SER A 84 -19.80 4.88 -34.36
N VAL A 85 -20.80 4.15 -34.84
CA VAL A 85 -20.95 2.73 -34.46
C VAL A 85 -20.30 1.89 -35.55
N ASN A 86 -19.59 0.82 -35.17
CA ASN A 86 -18.99 -0.05 -36.17
C ASN A 86 -20.06 -0.84 -36.96
N ASP A 87 -19.67 -1.48 -38.06
CA ASP A 87 -20.59 -2.25 -38.91
C ASP A 87 -21.25 -3.42 -38.15
N SER A 88 -20.63 -3.89 -37.07
CA SER A 88 -21.17 -4.93 -36.17
C SER A 88 -22.11 -4.38 -35.10
N LYS A 89 -22.50 -3.09 -35.18
CA LYS A 89 -23.44 -2.47 -34.23
C LYS A 89 -22.93 -2.43 -32.79
N GLN A 90 -21.62 -2.55 -32.62
CA GLN A 90 -20.94 -2.46 -31.33
C GLN A 90 -20.21 -1.12 -31.22
N PHE A 91 -20.08 -0.67 -29.98
CA PHE A 91 -19.30 0.51 -29.66
C PHE A 91 -18.38 0.23 -28.49
N ASP A 92 -17.17 0.76 -28.58
CA ASP A 92 -16.14 0.70 -27.55
C ASP A 92 -15.44 2.05 -27.54
N TYR A 93 -15.74 2.86 -26.52
CA TYR A 93 -15.30 4.24 -26.46
C TYR A 93 -14.69 4.59 -25.13
N LYS A 94 -13.49 5.17 -25.21
CA LYS A 94 -12.84 5.88 -24.11
C LYS A 94 -13.03 7.39 -24.31
N LEU A 95 -13.89 7.99 -23.49
CA LEU A 95 -14.13 9.42 -23.46
C LEU A 95 -13.16 10.06 -22.46
N THR A 96 -12.43 11.08 -22.90
CA THR A 96 -11.58 11.90 -22.04
C THR A 96 -12.23 13.25 -21.86
N LEU A 97 -12.46 13.66 -20.62
CA LEU A 97 -13.03 14.95 -20.28
C LEU A 97 -12.01 15.78 -19.51
N ASN A 98 -11.60 16.89 -20.12
CA ASN A 98 -10.87 17.94 -19.44
C ASN A 98 -11.87 18.78 -18.65
N ALA A 99 -11.84 18.64 -17.33
CA ALA A 99 -12.81 19.23 -16.43
C ALA A 99 -12.18 20.17 -15.38
N PRO A 100 -11.28 21.11 -15.75
CA PRO A 100 -10.55 21.91 -14.78
C PRO A 100 -11.43 22.84 -13.92
N ASN A 101 -12.67 23.13 -14.35
CA ASN A 101 -13.59 24.07 -13.69
C ASN A 101 -14.92 23.43 -13.25
N LEU A 102 -15.06 22.11 -13.32
CA LEU A 102 -16.35 21.43 -13.10
C LEU A 102 -16.61 21.06 -11.63
N PHE A 103 -15.70 21.39 -10.71
CA PHE A 103 -15.84 20.97 -9.32
C PHE A 103 -15.98 22.19 -8.39
N SER A 104 -17.19 22.37 -7.87
CA SER A 104 -17.41 23.15 -6.64
C SER A 104 -17.16 22.24 -5.43
N PRO A 105 -16.73 22.74 -4.26
CA PRO A 105 -16.58 21.90 -3.07
C PRO A 105 -17.91 21.25 -2.66
N GLY A 106 -18.08 19.97 -2.97
CA GLY A 106 -19.26 19.16 -2.65
C GLY A 106 -19.23 17.78 -3.33
N PRO A 107 -20.12 16.84 -2.94
CA PRO A 107 -20.32 15.60 -3.70
C PRO A 107 -21.06 15.93 -4.98
N GLU A 108 -20.33 16.14 -6.07
CA GLU A 108 -20.93 16.37 -7.38
C GLU A 108 -20.97 15.04 -8.13
N PHE A 109 -22.18 14.67 -8.57
CA PHE A 109 -22.38 13.64 -9.57
C PHE A 109 -22.36 14.32 -10.92
N PHE A 110 -21.74 13.70 -11.90
CA PHE A 110 -21.99 14.09 -13.28
C PHE A 110 -22.67 12.95 -14.01
N SER A 111 -23.69 13.32 -14.77
CA SER A 111 -24.48 12.40 -15.55
C SER A 111 -24.00 12.44 -16.99
N VAL A 112 -23.76 11.27 -17.56
CA VAL A 112 -23.44 11.08 -18.98
C VAL A 112 -24.65 10.45 -19.64
N THR A 113 -25.26 11.16 -20.59
CA THR A 113 -26.40 10.64 -21.35
C THR A 113 -25.93 10.15 -22.71
N LEU A 114 -26.12 8.86 -22.97
CA LEU A 114 -25.93 8.21 -24.26
C LEU A 114 -27.26 8.17 -25.00
N THR A 115 -27.34 8.72 -26.21
CA THR A 115 -28.55 8.71 -27.02
C THR A 115 -28.29 8.05 -28.36
N ALA A 116 -29.03 6.99 -28.66
CA ALA A 116 -29.12 6.39 -29.99
C ALA A 116 -30.37 6.94 -30.70
N ALA A 117 -30.23 7.37 -31.96
CA ALA A 117 -31.33 7.84 -32.78
C ALA A 117 -31.54 6.91 -33.99
N ASP A 118 -32.78 6.73 -34.44
CA ASP A 118 -33.04 6.01 -35.68
C ASP A 118 -32.44 6.80 -36.86
N PRO A 119 -31.61 6.18 -37.72
CA PRO A 119 -30.97 6.87 -38.85
C PRO A 119 -31.95 7.41 -39.90
N ASN A 120 -33.13 6.79 -40.01
CA ASN A 120 -34.19 7.17 -40.95
C ASN A 120 -35.23 8.09 -40.30
N ASN A 121 -35.32 8.10 -38.97
CA ASN A 121 -36.20 9.01 -38.23
C ASN A 121 -35.53 9.53 -36.95
N PRO A 122 -34.76 10.64 -37.03
CA PRO A 122 -34.02 11.19 -35.89
C PRO A 122 -34.89 11.61 -34.70
N SER A 123 -36.22 11.68 -34.84
CA SER A 123 -37.14 11.93 -33.71
C SER A 123 -37.28 10.71 -32.78
N LEU A 124 -37.08 9.49 -33.29
CA LEU A 124 -37.10 8.26 -32.50
C LEU A 124 -35.74 8.05 -31.84
N LYS A 125 -35.70 8.19 -30.51
CA LYS A 125 -34.46 8.12 -29.73
C LYS A 125 -34.61 7.22 -28.50
N THR A 126 -33.54 6.53 -28.17
CA THR A 126 -33.37 5.82 -26.90
C THR A 126 -32.20 6.45 -26.17
N SER A 127 -32.39 6.81 -24.89
CA SER A 127 -31.32 7.39 -24.08
C SER A 127 -31.07 6.58 -22.81
N ILE A 128 -29.81 6.43 -22.44
CA ILE A 128 -29.37 5.87 -21.15
C ILE A 128 -28.53 6.92 -20.45
N THR A 129 -28.87 7.22 -19.19
CA THR A 129 -28.06 8.12 -18.36
C THR A 129 -27.25 7.30 -17.38
N LEU A 130 -25.95 7.55 -17.38
CA LEU A 130 -24.97 6.97 -16.47
C LEU A 130 -24.57 8.05 -15.47
N ASP A 131 -24.90 7.84 -14.21
CA ASP A 131 -24.42 8.71 -13.15
C ASP A 131 -23.02 8.25 -12.74
N SER A 132 -22.08 9.19 -12.64
CA SER A 132 -20.77 8.90 -12.06
C SER A 132 -20.96 8.42 -10.61
N PRO A 133 -20.02 7.64 -10.07
CA PRO A 133 -19.88 7.53 -8.62
C PRO A 133 -19.77 8.94 -8.00
N PRO A 134 -20.11 9.12 -6.70
CA PRO A 134 -19.90 10.39 -6.02
C PRO A 134 -18.44 10.81 -6.19
N MET A 135 -18.21 11.90 -6.94
CA MET A 135 -16.87 12.42 -7.17
C MET A 135 -16.60 13.46 -6.10
N TYR A 136 -15.85 13.05 -5.08
CA TYR A 136 -15.36 13.98 -4.08
C TYR A 136 -14.22 14.77 -4.72
N SER A 137 -14.26 16.11 -4.66
CA SER A 137 -13.08 16.94 -4.92
C SER A 137 -12.02 16.60 -3.85
N THR A 138 -11.17 15.63 -4.14
CA THR A 138 -10.50 14.77 -3.14
C THR A 138 -9.38 15.41 -2.34
N LEU A 139 -9.07 16.70 -2.52
CA LEU A 139 -8.05 17.37 -1.70
C LEU A 139 -8.57 18.04 -0.42
N GLN A 140 -9.85 18.39 -0.32
CA GLN A 140 -10.36 19.04 0.91
C GLN A 140 -10.74 18.06 2.02
N TYR A 141 -10.89 16.77 1.71
CA TYR A 141 -11.42 15.77 2.64
C TYR A 141 -10.49 14.59 2.91
N TYR A 142 -9.23 14.60 2.48
CA TYR A 142 -8.27 13.57 2.89
C TYR A 142 -6.93 14.20 3.24
N GLN A 143 -6.53 14.08 4.51
CA GLN A 143 -5.19 14.46 4.99
C GLN A 143 -4.33 13.20 5.06
N GLY A 144 -4.05 12.63 3.89
CA GLY A 144 -2.96 11.69 3.76
C GLY A 144 -1.64 12.45 3.78
N LYS A 145 -0.93 12.40 4.89
CA LYS A 145 0.41 13.01 4.96
C LYS A 145 1.43 11.90 4.74
N LEU A 146 1.96 11.83 3.53
CA LEU A 146 3.22 11.14 3.31
C LEU A 146 4.28 11.92 4.09
N THR A 147 4.81 11.31 5.14
CA THR A 147 5.81 11.95 6.00
C THR A 147 7.23 11.66 5.52
N LYS A 148 7.42 10.56 4.79
CA LYS A 148 8.75 10.12 4.34
C LYS A 148 8.69 9.23 3.10
N ALA A 149 9.62 9.44 2.18
CA ALA A 149 9.87 8.58 1.03
C ALA A 149 11.37 8.64 0.69
N ASP A 150 12.14 7.68 1.20
CA ASP A 150 13.59 7.61 0.98
C ASP A 150 13.93 6.46 0.03
N TRP A 151 14.79 6.75 -0.93
CA TRP A 151 15.22 5.79 -1.93
C TRP A 151 16.67 5.39 -1.72
N SER A 152 16.96 4.10 -1.85
CA SER A 152 18.33 3.58 -1.91
C SER A 152 18.45 2.47 -2.94
N SER A 153 19.65 2.20 -3.42
CA SER A 153 19.90 1.11 -4.37
C SER A 153 21.16 0.34 -4.06
N CYS A 154 21.13 -0.97 -4.29
CA CYS A 154 22.29 -1.85 -4.13
C CYS A 154 22.39 -2.84 -5.29
N VAL A 155 23.49 -3.59 -5.31
CA VAL A 155 23.61 -4.80 -6.12
C VAL A 155 23.24 -6.01 -5.27
N LYS A 156 22.49 -6.96 -5.83
CA LYS A 156 22.20 -8.28 -5.23
C LYS A 156 22.84 -9.38 -6.08
N ASP A 157 23.48 -10.33 -5.41
CA ASP A 157 24.16 -11.50 -6.01
C ASP A 157 25.14 -11.18 -7.15
N ASN A 158 25.74 -9.98 -7.14
CA ASN A 158 26.60 -9.46 -8.22
C ASN A 158 25.96 -9.46 -9.62
N LYS A 159 24.63 -9.53 -9.72
CA LYS A 159 23.92 -9.69 -10.99
C LYS A 159 22.78 -8.70 -11.20
N TYR A 160 22.11 -8.28 -10.14
CA TYR A 160 20.90 -7.48 -10.25
C TYR A 160 20.98 -6.23 -9.41
N GLY A 161 20.46 -5.13 -9.95
CA GLY A 161 20.17 -3.94 -9.18
C GLY A 161 18.92 -4.14 -8.34
N VAL A 162 18.93 -3.70 -7.07
CA VAL A 162 17.71 -3.62 -6.25
C VAL A 162 17.56 -2.18 -5.79
N VAL A 163 16.34 -1.65 -5.87
CA VAL A 163 15.98 -0.35 -5.28
C VAL A 163 15.07 -0.61 -4.10
N TYR A 164 15.33 0.10 -3.02
CA TYR A 164 14.52 0.12 -1.81
C TYR A 164 13.84 1.47 -1.71
N LEU A 165 12.56 1.44 -1.38
CA LEU A 165 11.80 2.61 -1.00
C LEU A 165 11.36 2.41 0.46
N HIS A 166 11.88 3.26 1.34
CA HIS A 166 11.33 3.42 2.68
C HIS A 166 10.20 4.44 2.61
N ILE A 167 8.98 4.02 2.96
CA ILE A 167 7.79 4.87 2.93
C ILE A 167 7.13 4.92 4.29
N ALA A 168 6.84 6.13 4.75
CA ALA A 168 6.08 6.34 5.98
C ALA A 168 5.06 7.45 5.81
N GLY A 169 3.92 7.31 6.48
CA GLY A 169 2.88 8.30 6.48
C GLY A 169 1.76 7.98 7.45
N GLN A 170 0.86 8.96 7.55
CA GLN A 170 -0.35 8.88 8.35
C GLN A 170 -1.55 9.17 7.46
N TYR A 171 -2.62 8.42 7.68
CA TYR A 171 -3.94 8.71 7.12
C TYR A 171 -4.96 8.85 8.25
N SER A 172 -5.78 9.90 8.16
CA SER A 172 -6.96 10.05 8.99
C SER A 172 -8.21 9.82 8.15
N ASP A 173 -9.11 8.95 8.62
CA ASP A 173 -10.46 8.86 8.08
C ASP A 173 -11.19 10.18 8.39
N ILE A 174 -11.39 11.02 7.39
CA ILE A 174 -12.06 12.32 7.57
C ILE A 174 -13.58 12.16 7.59
N LYS A 175 -14.11 11.06 7.03
CA LYS A 175 -15.53 10.70 7.12
C LYS A 175 -15.72 9.25 7.56
N PRO A 176 -16.70 8.95 8.44
CA PRO A 176 -16.98 7.59 8.91
C PRO A 176 -17.33 6.59 7.80
N ASP A 177 -17.85 7.10 6.68
CA ASP A 177 -18.47 6.32 5.61
C ASP A 177 -17.49 6.00 4.46
N LEU A 178 -16.33 6.66 4.42
CA LEU A 178 -15.25 6.37 3.45
C LEU A 178 -13.98 6.02 4.22
N LYS A 179 -13.79 4.72 4.41
CA LYS A 179 -12.60 4.15 5.04
C LYS A 179 -11.62 3.71 3.98
N ILE A 180 -10.33 3.89 4.26
CA ILE A 180 -9.28 3.28 3.45
C ILE A 180 -9.25 1.79 3.77
N ASP A 181 -9.51 0.96 2.77
CA ASP A 181 -9.53 -0.49 2.93
C ASP A 181 -8.12 -1.06 2.88
N LYS A 182 -7.33 -0.62 1.90
CA LYS A 182 -6.00 -1.14 1.62
C LYS A 182 -5.08 -0.04 1.07
N ILE A 183 -3.81 -0.09 1.45
CA ILE A 183 -2.75 0.71 0.84
C ILE A 183 -1.74 -0.26 0.21
N THR A 184 -1.39 -0.06 -1.06
CA THR A 184 -0.34 -0.84 -1.72
C THR A 184 0.72 0.05 -2.33
N VAL A 185 1.94 -0.46 -2.43
CA VAL A 185 2.98 0.13 -3.26
C VAL A 185 3.19 -0.77 -4.46
N SER A 186 2.93 -0.23 -5.64
CA SER A 186 3.22 -0.86 -6.92
C SER A 186 4.53 -0.31 -7.47
N THR A 187 5.53 -1.17 -7.57
CA THR A 187 6.82 -0.81 -8.11
C THR A 187 6.99 -1.37 -9.51
N TYR A 188 7.53 -0.55 -10.41
CA TYR A 188 7.73 -0.90 -11.82
C TYR A 188 9.22 -0.86 -12.14
N GLY A 189 9.78 -1.97 -12.65
CA GLY A 189 11.15 -2.00 -13.16
C GLY A 189 11.29 -3.04 -14.25
N ASP A 190 11.72 -2.64 -15.46
CA ASP A 190 12.12 -3.49 -16.59
C ASP A 190 11.42 -4.86 -16.72
N GLY A 191 10.08 -4.81 -16.74
CA GLY A 191 9.22 -5.99 -16.93
C GLY A 191 8.82 -6.73 -15.65
N ALA A 192 9.32 -6.33 -14.48
CA ALA A 192 8.88 -6.78 -13.18
C ALA A 192 7.84 -5.80 -12.59
N TYR A 193 6.64 -6.33 -12.31
CA TYR A 193 5.61 -5.67 -11.52
C TYR A 193 5.57 -6.34 -10.16
N ASN A 194 5.74 -5.56 -9.09
CA ASN A 194 5.50 -6.01 -7.73
C ASN A 194 4.51 -5.05 -7.07
N GLU A 195 3.48 -5.59 -6.45
CA GLU A 195 2.53 -4.83 -5.64
C GLU A 195 2.49 -5.42 -4.24
N GLN A 196 2.88 -4.61 -3.26
CA GLN A 196 2.92 -5.01 -1.86
C GLN A 196 1.92 -4.20 -1.06
N GLU A 197 1.09 -4.88 -0.27
CA GLU A 197 0.21 -4.23 0.71
C GLU A 197 1.02 -3.75 1.93
N LEU A 198 0.81 -2.49 2.31
CA LEU A 198 1.44 -1.90 3.49
C LEU A 198 0.63 -2.25 4.73
N LYS A 199 1.29 -2.83 5.74
CA LYS A 199 0.70 -3.02 7.07
C LYS A 199 0.44 -1.68 7.76
N ARG A 200 -0.66 -1.58 8.50
CA ARG A 200 -1.03 -0.40 9.28
C ARG A 200 -0.97 -0.70 10.76
N ASP A 201 -0.63 0.29 11.57
CA ASP A 201 -0.82 0.24 13.01
C ASP A 201 -2.27 0.56 13.40
N GLU A 202 -2.57 0.50 14.70
CA GLU A 202 -3.89 0.81 15.27
C GLU A 202 -4.35 2.27 15.03
N ASN A 203 -3.42 3.16 14.71
CA ASN A 203 -3.66 4.57 14.43
C ASN A 203 -3.69 4.88 12.92
N ASN A 204 -3.73 3.84 12.07
CA ASN A 204 -3.66 3.94 10.61
C ASN A 204 -2.36 4.58 10.08
N ASN A 205 -1.29 4.59 10.86
CA ASN A 205 0.02 4.93 10.35
C ASN A 205 0.63 3.72 9.64
N PHE A 206 1.53 4.00 8.71
CA PHE A 206 2.39 3.01 8.08
C PHE A 206 3.81 3.53 8.06
N ASP A 207 4.76 2.63 8.33
CA ASP A 207 6.19 2.89 8.27
C ASP A 207 6.86 1.58 7.82
N GLN A 208 7.21 1.48 6.53
CA GLN A 208 7.66 0.23 5.91
C GLN A 208 8.64 0.47 4.78
N THR A 209 9.57 -0.47 4.61
CA THR A 209 10.45 -0.54 3.45
C THR A 209 9.94 -1.57 2.46
N THR A 210 9.76 -1.16 1.21
CA THR A 210 9.48 -2.03 0.06
C THR A 210 10.70 -2.08 -0.87
N SER A 211 10.79 -3.12 -1.68
CA SER A 211 11.90 -3.29 -2.61
C SER A 211 11.45 -3.76 -3.99
N THR A 212 12.26 -3.40 -4.98
CA THR A 212 12.07 -3.80 -6.38
C THR A 212 13.40 -4.24 -6.94
N GLN A 213 13.44 -5.48 -7.38
CA GLN A 213 14.59 -6.01 -8.09
C GLN A 213 14.46 -5.66 -9.58
N PHE A 214 15.48 -5.01 -10.11
CA PHE A 214 15.61 -4.69 -11.54
C PHE A 214 16.38 -5.80 -12.23
N THR A 215 15.99 -6.11 -13.47
CA THR A 215 16.54 -7.23 -14.25
C THR A 215 17.87 -6.91 -14.93
N TYR A 216 18.29 -5.63 -14.98
CA TYR A 216 19.57 -5.27 -15.58
C TYR A 216 20.76 -5.53 -14.68
N ALA A 217 21.87 -5.89 -15.33
CA ALA A 217 23.17 -5.89 -14.70
C ALA A 217 23.45 -4.47 -14.17
N PRO A 218 23.79 -4.33 -12.88
CA PRO A 218 24.10 -3.04 -12.31
C PRO A 218 25.24 -2.41 -13.09
N ASN A 219 25.02 -1.17 -13.52
CA ASN A 219 26.04 -0.35 -14.15
C ASN A 219 26.12 0.99 -13.41
N ASP A 220 27.25 1.68 -13.53
CA ASP A 220 27.48 2.95 -12.81
C ASP A 220 26.70 4.14 -13.41
N ARG A 221 25.78 3.90 -14.36
CA ARG A 221 25.00 4.99 -14.95
C ARG A 221 23.93 5.42 -13.94
N PRO A 222 23.84 6.73 -13.65
CA PRO A 222 22.75 7.26 -12.86
C PRO A 222 21.40 6.88 -13.46
N PHE A 223 20.43 6.53 -12.63
CA PHE A 223 19.06 6.23 -13.04
C PHE A 223 18.05 6.80 -12.05
N THR A 224 16.79 6.94 -12.45
CA THR A 224 15.69 7.33 -11.56
C THR A 224 14.73 6.16 -11.45
N ALA A 225 14.31 5.85 -10.23
CA ALA A 225 13.26 4.88 -9.96
C ALA A 225 11.92 5.60 -9.82
N SER A 226 10.84 4.96 -10.30
CA SER A 226 9.48 5.44 -10.15
C SER A 226 8.60 4.31 -9.58
N THR A 227 7.75 4.66 -8.62
CA THR A 227 6.75 3.75 -8.05
C THR A 227 5.43 4.46 -7.86
N GLU A 228 4.35 3.69 -7.78
CA GLU A 228 3.00 4.18 -7.51
C GLU A 228 2.54 3.70 -6.13
N LEU A 229 2.26 4.62 -5.22
CA LEU A 229 1.52 4.35 -4.00
C LEU A 229 0.03 4.40 -4.34
N ASN A 230 -0.68 3.30 -4.09
CA ASN A 230 -2.10 3.16 -4.37
C ASN A 230 -2.89 3.06 -3.07
N LEU A 231 -3.95 3.86 -2.95
CA LEU A 231 -4.90 3.79 -1.84
C LEU A 231 -6.22 3.29 -2.40
N TYR A 232 -6.77 2.24 -1.78
CA TYR A 232 -8.03 1.63 -2.16
C TYR A 232 -9.11 1.96 -1.13
N MET A 233 -10.28 2.39 -1.60
CA MET A 233 -11.48 2.69 -0.81
C MET A 233 -12.70 2.09 -1.54
N GLY A 234 -13.03 0.84 -1.23
CA GLY A 234 -13.97 0.04 -2.02
C GLY A 234 -13.55 -0.01 -3.50
N PRO A 235 -14.38 0.48 -4.44
CA PRO A 235 -14.04 0.50 -5.86
C PRO A 235 -13.11 1.67 -6.26
N LEU A 236 -12.86 2.64 -5.38
CA LEU A 236 -12.06 3.82 -5.70
C LEU A 236 -10.57 3.52 -5.48
N LYS A 237 -9.74 4.04 -6.38
CA LYS A 237 -8.27 3.94 -6.33
C LYS A 237 -7.64 5.31 -6.52
N ILE A 238 -6.90 5.79 -5.52
CA ILE A 238 -6.07 7.01 -5.61
C ILE A 238 -4.63 6.58 -5.83
N LYS A 239 -3.93 7.24 -6.77
CA LYS A 239 -2.54 6.95 -7.13
C LYS A 239 -1.65 8.15 -6.82
N TYR A 240 -0.54 7.91 -6.12
CA TYR A 240 0.55 8.86 -5.95
C TYR A 240 1.79 8.32 -6.64
N ARG A 241 2.33 9.05 -7.62
CA ARG A 241 3.64 8.73 -8.19
C ARG A 241 4.74 9.29 -7.30
N LEU A 242 5.68 8.42 -6.97
CA LEU A 242 6.90 8.76 -6.25
C LEU A 242 8.07 8.53 -7.20
N ASN A 243 8.88 9.56 -7.40
CA ASN A 243 10.12 9.47 -8.17
C ASN A 243 11.30 9.61 -7.21
N SER A 244 12.34 8.82 -7.43
CA SER A 244 13.61 9.00 -6.74
C SER A 244 14.42 10.14 -7.34
N ASP A 245 15.35 10.67 -6.56
CA ASP A 245 16.51 11.38 -7.12
C ASP A 245 17.38 10.42 -7.96
N GLN A 246 18.44 10.93 -8.59
CA GLN A 246 19.38 10.08 -9.33
C GLN A 246 20.08 9.08 -8.41
N LEU A 247 19.80 7.79 -8.63
CA LEU A 247 20.41 6.64 -7.97
C LEU A 247 21.60 6.13 -8.78
N LYS A 248 22.55 5.49 -8.10
CA LYS A 248 23.64 4.72 -8.72
C LYS A 248 23.72 3.35 -8.05
N TYR A 249 23.89 2.30 -8.85
CA TYR A 249 24.12 0.97 -8.28
C TYR A 249 25.47 0.93 -7.58
N ASN A 250 25.46 0.90 -6.26
CA ASN A 250 26.67 0.67 -5.50
C ASN A 250 26.93 -0.85 -5.46
N PRO A 251 28.01 -1.37 -6.08
CA PRO A 251 28.36 -2.77 -5.93
C PRO A 251 28.55 -3.10 -4.45
N LEU A 252 28.19 -4.33 -4.04
CA LEU A 252 28.44 -4.86 -2.68
C LEU A 252 29.94 -4.97 -2.32
N SER A 253 30.84 -4.36 -3.10
CA SER A 253 32.24 -4.18 -2.77
C SER A 253 32.45 -2.97 -1.86
N GLY A 254 31.62 -2.83 -0.82
CA GLY A 254 31.90 -1.87 0.23
C GLY A 254 33.20 -2.24 0.93
N THR A 255 33.98 -1.25 1.37
CA THR A 255 35.11 -1.47 2.29
C THR A 255 34.73 -1.22 3.74
N ASN A 256 33.54 -0.64 3.98
CA ASN A 256 33.14 -0.18 5.29
C ASN A 256 32.49 -1.29 6.12
N LYS A 257 32.46 -1.06 7.43
CA LYS A 257 31.76 -1.89 8.41
C LYS A 257 30.65 -1.11 9.10
N ILE A 258 29.57 -1.79 9.44
CA ILE A 258 28.66 -1.32 10.49
C ILE A 258 28.93 -2.15 11.73
N ILE A 259 29.25 -1.49 12.83
CA ILE A 259 29.60 -2.11 14.11
C ILE A 259 28.62 -1.60 15.16
N GLY A 260 28.12 -2.49 16.01
CA GLY A 260 27.28 -2.10 17.12
C GLY A 260 27.31 -3.10 18.26
N TYR A 261 26.74 -2.67 19.38
CA TYR A 261 26.53 -3.43 20.59
C TYR A 261 25.07 -3.30 21.01
N ILE A 262 24.49 -4.39 21.49
CA ILE A 262 23.18 -4.41 22.12
C ILE A 262 23.29 -4.68 23.62
N SER A 263 22.23 -4.32 24.34
CA SER A 263 22.02 -4.66 25.75
C SER A 263 20.53 -4.90 25.99
N THR A 264 20.19 -5.55 27.09
CA THR A 264 18.80 -5.75 27.51
C THR A 264 18.39 -4.71 28.55
N ASN A 265 17.08 -4.53 28.71
CA ASN A 265 16.46 -3.75 29.79
C ASN A 265 16.53 -4.44 31.17
N SER A 266 16.99 -5.69 31.21
CA SER A 266 17.30 -6.45 32.42
C SER A 266 18.80 -6.47 32.66
N ASN A 267 19.21 -6.34 33.93
CA ASN A 267 20.57 -6.60 34.36
C ASN A 267 20.67 -8.09 34.72
N PRO A 268 21.24 -8.96 33.86
CA PRO A 268 21.49 -10.34 34.23
C PRO A 268 22.38 -10.37 35.48
N THR A 269 22.09 -11.28 36.40
CA THR A 269 22.91 -11.42 37.61
C THR A 269 24.28 -12.00 37.26
N LYS A 270 25.31 -11.72 38.09
CA LYS A 270 26.69 -12.20 37.86
C LYS A 270 26.81 -13.73 37.81
N ASP A 271 25.83 -14.44 38.39
CA ASP A 271 25.79 -15.90 38.44
C ASP A 271 25.17 -16.54 37.17
N TYR A 272 24.46 -15.73 36.36
CA TYR A 272 23.93 -16.09 35.04
C TYR A 272 24.32 -15.01 34.00
N PRO A 273 25.63 -14.83 33.73
CA PRO A 273 26.14 -13.70 32.97
C PRO A 273 25.82 -13.87 31.47
N ALA A 274 25.26 -12.81 30.87
CA ALA A 274 25.37 -12.46 29.44
C ALA A 274 25.05 -13.53 28.38
N SER A 275 24.48 -14.69 28.74
CA SER A 275 24.02 -15.71 27.77
C SER A 275 22.72 -15.30 27.05
N THR A 276 22.33 -14.03 27.12
CA THR A 276 21.08 -13.49 26.56
C THR A 276 21.30 -12.33 25.62
N LEU A 277 22.57 -12.05 25.25
CA LEU A 277 22.93 -11.04 24.25
C LEU A 277 23.43 -11.65 22.93
N TRP A 278 23.67 -12.96 22.87
CA TRP A 278 24.03 -13.69 21.65
C TRP A 278 22.79 -14.05 20.83
N ASP A 279 22.99 -14.29 19.54
CA ASP A 279 22.00 -14.85 18.61
C ASP A 279 20.78 -13.96 18.33
N TYR A 280 20.88 -12.65 18.55
CA TYR A 280 19.90 -11.72 17.98
C TYR A 280 20.17 -11.58 16.50
N ASN A 281 19.13 -11.75 15.69
CA ASN A 281 19.16 -11.41 14.29
C ASN A 281 19.24 -9.89 14.15
N VAL A 282 20.34 -9.43 13.57
CA VAL A 282 20.50 -8.05 13.12
C VAL A 282 20.41 -8.08 11.60
N ASP A 283 19.36 -7.47 11.07
CA ASP A 283 19.05 -7.37 9.66
C ASP A 283 19.36 -5.95 9.19
N LEU A 284 20.18 -5.83 8.14
CA LEU A 284 20.32 -4.58 7.42
C LEU A 284 19.17 -4.52 6.41
N VAL A 285 18.04 -3.97 6.83
CA VAL A 285 16.78 -3.99 6.08
C VAL A 285 17.00 -3.50 4.67
N GLY A 286 16.69 -4.37 3.72
CA GLY A 286 16.92 -4.10 2.32
C GLY A 286 18.34 -4.39 1.85
N LEU A 287 19.08 -5.24 2.53
CA LEU A 287 20.05 -6.13 1.91
C LEU A 287 19.64 -7.52 2.40
N ASP A 288 19.79 -8.58 1.61
CA ASP A 288 19.67 -9.97 2.12
C ASP A 288 20.90 -10.29 3.01
N ASN A 289 21.21 -9.40 3.95
CA ASN A 289 22.40 -9.41 4.78
C ASN A 289 21.94 -9.35 6.22
N ILE A 290 22.00 -10.52 6.86
CA ILE A 290 21.65 -10.71 8.26
C ILE A 290 22.93 -11.19 8.96
N THR A 291 23.22 -10.60 10.11
CA THR A 291 24.26 -11.06 11.03
C THR A 291 23.62 -11.38 12.37
N THR A 292 24.34 -12.07 13.25
CA THR A 292 23.89 -12.33 14.61
C THR A 292 24.83 -11.71 15.63
N THR A 293 24.30 -11.39 16.82
CA THR A 293 25.10 -10.84 17.91
C THR A 293 25.97 -11.92 18.56
N ASN A 294 27.17 -11.52 18.97
CA ASN A 294 28.08 -12.32 19.79
C ASN A 294 27.65 -12.33 21.26
N MET A 295 28.34 -13.12 22.09
CA MET A 295 28.08 -13.22 23.54
C MET A 295 28.16 -11.90 24.30
N ASP A 296 28.97 -10.95 23.83
CA ASP A 296 29.08 -9.60 24.42
C ASP A 296 28.03 -8.61 23.87
N GLY A 297 27.09 -9.09 23.04
CA GLY A 297 26.10 -8.26 22.35
C GLY A 297 26.64 -7.52 21.14
N SER A 298 27.90 -7.72 20.76
CA SER A 298 28.47 -7.07 19.56
C SER A 298 27.94 -7.68 18.27
N PHE A 299 27.80 -6.89 17.23
CA PHE A 299 27.52 -7.34 15.87
C PHE A 299 28.30 -6.52 14.86
N ILE A 300 28.63 -7.14 13.72
CA ILE A 300 29.38 -6.50 12.64
C ILE A 300 28.77 -6.92 11.30
N PHE A 301 28.50 -5.93 10.46
CA PHE A 301 28.36 -6.12 9.01
C PHE A 301 29.66 -5.74 8.34
N GLU A 302 30.22 -6.64 7.54
CA GLU A 302 31.39 -6.35 6.72
C GLU A 302 31.00 -5.97 5.29
N LYS A 303 31.87 -5.20 4.64
CA LYS A 303 31.79 -4.85 3.22
C LYS A 303 30.49 -4.11 2.85
N VAL A 304 30.06 -3.22 3.74
CA VAL A 304 28.85 -2.43 3.53
C VAL A 304 29.15 -1.25 2.62
N PRO A 305 28.43 -1.08 1.49
CA PRO A 305 28.60 0.08 0.63
C PRO A 305 28.21 1.40 1.31
N ASN A 306 28.57 2.52 0.71
CA ASN A 306 28.01 3.81 1.12
C ASN A 306 26.52 3.85 0.82
N GLY A 307 25.74 4.44 1.72
CA GLY A 307 24.29 4.47 1.61
C GLY A 307 23.60 4.83 2.93
N ILE A 308 22.27 4.82 2.89
CA ILE A 308 21.40 5.01 4.06
C ILE A 308 20.67 3.69 4.29
N TYR A 309 20.77 3.16 5.51
CA TYR A 309 20.27 1.86 5.89
C TYR A 309 19.31 1.95 7.08
N THR A 310 18.50 0.92 7.24
CA THR A 310 17.72 0.69 8.46
C THR A 310 18.17 -0.62 9.07
N LEU A 311 18.50 -0.62 10.36
CA LEU A 311 18.78 -1.85 11.09
C LEU A 311 17.51 -2.35 11.77
N LYS A 312 17.27 -3.65 11.72
CA LYS A 312 16.25 -4.32 12.51
C LYS A 312 16.91 -5.39 13.38
N ILE A 313 16.73 -5.28 14.69
CA ILE A 313 17.23 -6.25 15.67
C ILE A 313 16.03 -7.03 16.20
N SER A 314 16.10 -8.36 16.16
CA SER A 314 15.01 -9.26 16.58
C SER A 314 15.54 -10.59 17.09
N GLY A 315 14.75 -11.30 17.89
CA GLY A 315 15.13 -12.59 18.47
C GLY A 315 14.92 -12.63 19.98
N ASN A 316 15.17 -13.80 20.58
CA ASN A 316 15.19 -14.02 22.02
C ASN A 316 14.00 -13.38 22.77
N THR A 317 12.77 -13.64 22.34
CA THR A 317 11.53 -13.14 23.00
C THR A 317 11.55 -11.63 23.29
N SER A 318 12.20 -10.88 22.40
CA SER A 318 12.39 -9.43 22.53
C SER A 318 11.53 -8.70 21.51
N LEU A 319 11.01 -7.56 21.93
CA LEU A 319 10.36 -6.62 21.03
C LEU A 319 11.36 -6.16 19.97
N ALA A 320 11.00 -6.36 18.69
CA ALA A 320 11.87 -5.99 17.58
C ALA A 320 12.23 -4.49 17.62
N LYS A 321 13.52 -4.18 17.48
CA LYS A 321 14.04 -2.81 17.50
C LYS A 321 14.42 -2.37 16.08
N ILE A 322 13.86 -1.24 15.65
CA ILE A 322 14.17 -0.61 14.36
C ILE A 322 15.03 0.64 14.60
N ILE A 323 16.12 0.76 13.84
CA ILE A 323 17.04 1.91 13.85
C ILE A 323 17.12 2.44 12.42
N PRO A 324 16.33 3.48 12.09
CA PRO A 324 16.36 4.07 10.75
C PRO A 324 17.58 4.98 10.57
N ASN A 325 17.84 5.36 9.31
CA ASN A 325 18.80 6.40 8.93
C ASN A 325 20.25 6.13 9.37
N VAL A 326 20.71 4.90 9.31
CA VAL A 326 22.14 4.56 9.48
C VAL A 326 22.88 4.94 8.20
N VAL A 327 23.59 6.07 8.23
CA VAL A 327 24.27 6.63 7.06
C VAL A 327 25.74 6.21 7.02
N ILE A 328 26.18 5.68 5.88
CA ILE A 328 27.58 5.40 5.57
C ILE A 328 28.04 6.33 4.44
N ASN A 329 28.93 7.27 4.75
CA ASN A 329 29.43 8.30 3.85
C ASN A 329 30.96 8.20 3.64
N ASP A 330 31.50 6.98 3.57
CA ASP A 330 32.92 6.61 3.62
C ASP A 330 33.45 6.38 5.06
N GLY A 331 34.06 5.20 5.27
CA GLY A 331 34.55 4.74 6.58
C GLY A 331 33.58 3.86 7.38
N ASP A 332 34.12 3.18 8.38
CA ASP A 332 33.37 2.32 9.30
C ASP A 332 32.44 3.16 10.19
N VAL A 333 31.23 2.65 10.42
CA VAL A 333 30.19 3.29 11.24
C VAL A 333 29.94 2.48 12.50
N HIS A 334 30.06 3.13 13.65
CA HIS A 334 29.63 2.59 14.94
C HIS A 334 28.22 3.09 15.27
N VAL A 335 27.22 2.23 15.18
CA VAL A 335 25.83 2.59 15.54
C VAL A 335 25.59 2.59 17.05
N SER A 336 26.48 1.93 17.80
CA SER A 336 26.57 1.98 19.26
C SER A 336 27.94 1.49 19.74
N THR A 337 28.21 1.66 21.02
CA THR A 337 29.45 1.20 21.68
C THR A 337 29.11 0.32 22.89
N SER A 338 30.10 -0.38 23.45
CA SER A 338 29.93 -1.16 24.69
C SER A 338 29.46 -0.31 25.88
N ASP A 339 29.87 0.97 25.91
CA ASP A 339 29.53 1.90 26.99
C ASP A 339 28.16 2.56 26.79
N SER A 340 27.66 2.56 25.55
CA SER A 340 26.33 3.09 25.19
C SER A 340 25.66 2.17 24.15
N PRO A 341 25.27 0.94 24.56
CA PRO A 341 24.70 -0.05 23.67
C PRO A 341 23.24 0.29 23.29
N ILE A 342 22.76 -0.33 22.22
CA ILE A 342 21.34 -0.29 21.83
C ILE A 342 20.56 -1.16 22.82
N VAL A 343 19.59 -0.58 23.52
CA VAL A 343 18.72 -1.34 24.43
C VAL A 343 17.61 -2.04 23.62
N VAL A 344 17.56 -3.37 23.71
CA VAL A 344 16.45 -4.21 23.26
C VAL A 344 15.58 -4.62 24.46
N TYR A 345 14.27 -4.66 24.26
CA TYR A 345 13.31 -4.91 25.33
C TYR A 345 12.89 -6.38 25.33
N GLN A 346 13.28 -7.10 26.38
CA GLN A 346 12.82 -8.46 26.67
C GLN A 346 11.37 -8.44 27.14
N GLY A 347 10.57 -9.40 26.66
CA GLY A 347 9.20 -9.61 27.15
C GLY A 347 8.12 -9.86 26.09
N ASP A 348 8.47 -9.89 24.79
CA ASP A 348 7.58 -10.33 23.71
C ASP A 348 7.70 -11.86 23.57
N ILE A 349 7.04 -12.57 24.48
CA ILE A 349 7.20 -14.01 24.67
C ILE A 349 6.42 -14.79 23.63
N ASN A 350 5.27 -14.26 23.19
CA ASN A 350 4.45 -14.88 22.15
C ASN A 350 4.92 -14.51 20.73
N GLY A 351 5.82 -13.53 20.57
CA GLY A 351 6.42 -13.12 19.30
C GLY A 351 5.47 -12.31 18.41
N ASP A 352 4.49 -11.61 18.99
CA ASP A 352 3.52 -10.80 18.27
C ASP A 352 3.97 -9.33 18.06
N ASN A 353 5.18 -8.97 18.49
CA ASN A 353 5.73 -7.61 18.52
C ASN A 353 4.95 -6.63 19.41
N VAL A 354 4.25 -7.10 20.44
CA VAL A 354 3.56 -6.25 21.42
C VAL A 354 3.73 -6.83 22.83
N ILE A 355 4.43 -6.12 23.71
CA ILE A 355 4.55 -6.53 25.13
C ILE A 355 3.26 -6.15 25.87
N ASN A 356 2.42 -7.14 26.14
CA ASN A 356 1.12 -6.95 26.81
C ASN A 356 0.80 -8.08 27.81
N MET A 357 -0.43 -8.12 28.33
CA MET A 357 -0.82 -9.12 29.33
C MET A 357 -0.83 -10.57 28.81
N GLN A 358 -0.86 -10.78 27.50
CA GLN A 358 -0.72 -12.11 26.91
C GLN A 358 0.67 -12.70 27.18
N ASP A 359 1.74 -11.90 27.15
CA ASP A 359 3.09 -12.33 27.50
C ASP A 359 3.20 -12.70 28.98
N VAL A 360 2.57 -11.91 29.86
CA VAL A 360 2.52 -12.22 31.30
C VAL A 360 1.80 -13.55 31.55
N VAL A 361 0.74 -13.83 30.80
CA VAL A 361 0.05 -15.13 30.86
C VAL A 361 0.97 -16.28 30.41
N GLN A 362 1.89 -16.06 29.47
CA GLN A 362 2.89 -17.06 29.09
C GLN A 362 3.83 -17.39 30.27
N ILE A 363 4.37 -16.37 30.96
CA ILE A 363 5.19 -16.57 32.19
C ILE A 363 4.42 -17.38 33.23
N GLY A 364 3.14 -17.05 33.44
CA GLY A 364 2.28 -17.73 34.40
C GLY A 364 2.18 -19.25 34.21
N LYS A 365 2.37 -19.76 32.99
CA LYS A 365 2.29 -21.21 32.69
C LYS A 365 3.42 -22.02 33.32
N ILE A 366 4.57 -21.40 33.55
CA ILE A 366 5.76 -22.08 34.11
C ILE A 366 6.34 -21.35 35.33
N PHE A 367 5.49 -20.57 36.00
CA PHE A 367 5.82 -19.82 37.21
C PHE A 367 6.39 -20.72 38.32
N ASN A 368 7.36 -20.20 39.08
CA ASN A 368 8.15 -20.89 40.10
C ASN A 368 9.06 -22.02 39.60
N SER A 369 9.27 -22.16 38.29
CA SER A 369 10.28 -23.08 37.78
C SER A 369 11.67 -22.43 37.78
N LYS A 370 12.71 -23.24 37.94
CA LYS A 370 14.11 -22.79 37.96
C LYS A 370 14.99 -23.67 37.09
N ASN A 371 16.18 -23.18 36.77
CA ASN A 371 17.14 -23.92 35.96
C ASN A 371 17.40 -25.32 36.54
N GLY A 372 17.26 -26.33 35.67
CA GLY A 372 17.30 -27.76 36.03
C GLY A 372 15.93 -28.41 36.19
N ASP A 373 14.86 -27.64 36.38
CA ASP A 373 13.50 -28.18 36.37
C ASP A 373 13.07 -28.54 34.95
N LYS A 374 12.27 -29.61 34.80
CA LYS A 374 11.77 -30.05 33.48
C LYS A 374 10.90 -29.02 32.78
N THR A 375 10.26 -28.14 33.54
CA THR A 375 9.34 -27.11 33.06
C THR A 375 10.03 -25.77 32.81
N TYR A 376 11.29 -25.62 33.22
CA TYR A 376 12.02 -24.38 33.05
C TYR A 376 12.39 -24.17 31.58
N ASN A 377 12.16 -22.95 31.09
CA ASN A 377 12.57 -22.51 29.77
C ASN A 377 13.08 -21.07 29.87
N ILE A 378 14.33 -20.85 29.45
CA ILE A 378 15.03 -19.55 29.47
C ILE A 378 14.25 -18.43 28.75
N GLN A 379 13.41 -18.76 27.76
CA GLN A 379 12.59 -17.79 27.02
C GLN A 379 11.51 -17.11 27.88
N TYR A 380 11.23 -17.64 29.07
CA TYR A 380 10.25 -17.11 30.01
C TYR A 380 10.95 -16.53 31.26
N ASP A 381 12.28 -16.44 31.23
CA ASP A 381 13.16 -15.86 32.25
C ASP A 381 13.83 -14.59 31.66
N PRO A 382 13.06 -13.50 31.45
CA PRO A 382 13.53 -12.27 30.80
C PRO A 382 14.61 -11.53 31.58
N ASN A 383 14.76 -11.77 32.90
CA ASN A 383 15.90 -11.26 33.65
C ASN A 383 17.11 -12.22 33.65
N SER A 384 16.86 -13.48 33.24
CA SER A 384 17.82 -14.55 33.12
C SER A 384 18.58 -14.81 34.41
N ASP A 385 17.88 -14.75 35.54
CA ASP A 385 18.42 -15.03 36.86
C ASP A 385 18.35 -16.53 37.24
N GLY A 386 17.83 -17.35 36.33
CA GLY A 386 17.69 -18.79 36.49
C GLY A 386 16.41 -19.22 37.21
N VAL A 387 15.51 -18.30 37.55
CA VAL A 387 14.27 -18.57 38.28
C VAL A 387 13.10 -17.76 37.74
N ILE A 388 12.11 -18.43 37.17
CA ILE A 388 10.90 -17.78 36.64
C ILE A 388 9.95 -17.45 37.78
N ASN A 389 9.84 -16.17 38.13
CA ASN A 389 9.08 -15.70 39.28
C ASN A 389 8.47 -14.29 39.06
N MET A 390 8.09 -13.60 40.14
CA MET A 390 7.44 -12.29 40.04
C MET A 390 8.40 -11.18 39.57
N VAL A 391 9.71 -11.35 39.72
CA VAL A 391 10.72 -10.41 39.20
C VAL A 391 10.66 -10.34 37.68
N ASP A 392 10.44 -11.46 36.99
CA ASP A 392 10.25 -11.50 35.54
C ASP A 392 9.03 -10.72 35.09
N VAL A 393 7.92 -10.89 35.80
CA VAL A 393 6.70 -10.11 35.58
C VAL A 393 6.97 -8.62 35.76
N PHE A 394 7.79 -8.22 36.74
CA PHE A 394 8.20 -6.83 36.92
C PHE A 394 9.10 -6.30 35.80
N VAL A 395 9.88 -7.14 35.12
CA VAL A 395 10.65 -6.71 33.94
C VAL A 395 9.71 -6.31 32.82
N LEU A 396 8.68 -7.11 32.53
CA LEU A 396 7.65 -6.80 31.52
C LEU A 396 6.85 -5.56 31.93
N ALA A 397 6.45 -5.45 33.21
CA ALA A 397 5.62 -4.37 33.71
C ALA A 397 6.22 -2.96 33.50
N LYS A 398 7.54 -2.84 33.36
CA LYS A 398 8.20 -1.57 33.05
C LYS A 398 7.90 -1.04 31.64
N ILE A 399 7.49 -1.92 30.72
CA ILE A 399 7.38 -1.64 29.29
C ILE A 399 5.98 -2.01 28.75
N LEU A 400 5.11 -2.59 29.58
CA LEU A 400 3.73 -2.92 29.23
C LEU A 400 3.00 -1.72 28.62
N ILE A 401 2.38 -1.98 27.48
CA ILE A 401 1.44 -1.07 26.83
C ILE A 401 0.03 -1.58 27.15
N TRP A 402 -0.86 -0.66 27.54
CA TRP A 402 -2.21 -0.96 28.06
C TRP A 402 -3.29 -0.88 26.99
#